data_AF-A0A1Z4QM14-F1
#
_entry.id   AF-A0A1Z4QM14-F1
#
_cell.length_a   1.000
_cell.length_b   1.000
_cell.length_c   1.000
_cell.angle_alpha   90.00
_cell.angle_beta   90.00
_cell.angle_gamma   90.00
#
_symmetry.space_group_name_H-M   'P 1'
#
loop_
_entity.id
_entity.type
_entity.pdbx_description
1 polymer ?
#
loop_
_entity_poly.entity_id
_entity_poly.type
_entity_poly.pdbx_seq_one_letter_code
_entity_poly.pdbx_strand_id
1 'polypeptide(L)'
;MKFKPILANVILVFSIASIFGCSNGVKTPTDKAEVNSQPSTATTANNTTTNTNVDTKTDKIKFKTEGGSDLFALKQQADGAKLVDGNNKELARIKLDKPGRIKFKDAADKVLGYVVTEKDSWKLENPDKKQTSYILRKQNNDAYQLEDSAKKIVYQIKRRNDGWEIINTNNQLVYRVKIKAEKKSLINGSQKTIFSTKSALSPIAFTCLGFDVLTREEQMALAYAVNLTGGK
;
A
#
# COMPACT_ATOMS: atom_id res chain seq x y z
N MET A 1 -20.90 51.03 17.22
CA MET A 1 -20.60 50.43 18.54
C MET A 1 -19.45 49.46 18.40
N LYS A 2 -18.36 49.68 19.14
CA LYS A 2 -17.11 48.90 19.11
C LYS A 2 -17.23 47.77 20.14
N PHE A 3 -16.90 46.54 19.79
CA PHE A 3 -16.56 45.50 20.75
C PHE A 3 -15.33 44.72 20.27
N LYS A 4 -14.32 44.68 21.13
CA LYS A 4 -13.04 43.95 21.07
C LYS A 4 -12.61 43.79 22.55
N PRO A 5 -11.69 42.89 22.90
CA PRO A 5 -11.78 41.42 22.93
C PRO A 5 -11.51 40.88 24.36
N ILE A 6 -11.63 39.57 24.61
CA ILE A 6 -10.99 38.93 25.76
C ILE A 6 -10.26 37.66 25.30
N LEU A 7 -8.93 37.74 25.33
CA LEU A 7 -8.00 36.62 25.28
C LEU A 7 -7.85 36.06 26.70
N ALA A 8 -7.98 34.75 26.87
CA ALA A 8 -7.51 34.05 28.07
C ALA A 8 -6.53 32.96 27.63
N ASN A 9 -5.25 33.22 27.87
CA ASN A 9 -4.18 32.23 27.89
C ASN A 9 -4.38 31.31 29.11
N VAL A 10 -4.37 30.00 28.89
CA VAL A 10 -4.07 29.03 29.96
C VAL A 10 -2.98 28.11 29.45
N ILE A 11 -1.78 28.32 29.99
CA ILE A 11 -0.61 27.45 29.90
C ILE A 11 -0.78 26.39 30.98
N LEU A 12 -0.75 25.11 30.62
CA LEU A 12 -0.57 24.02 31.58
C LEU A 12 0.67 23.22 31.21
N VAL A 13 1.70 23.38 32.03
CA VAL A 13 2.94 22.59 32.04
C VAL A 13 2.69 21.32 32.84
N PHE A 14 2.99 20.16 32.27
CA PHE A 14 3.22 18.94 33.05
C PHE A 14 4.51 18.27 32.57
N SER A 15 5.56 18.44 33.37
CA SER A 15 6.78 17.66 33.32
C SER A 15 6.60 16.45 34.24
N ILE A 16 6.78 15.23 33.71
CA ILE A 16 7.06 14.06 34.53
C ILE A 16 8.25 13.33 33.91
N ALA A 17 9.35 13.34 34.66
CA ALA A 17 10.57 12.58 34.41
C ALA A 17 10.38 11.11 34.81
N SER A 18 11.02 10.19 34.10
CA SER A 18 11.19 8.80 34.54
C SER A 18 12.58 8.29 34.17
N ILE A 19 13.45 8.46 35.16
CA ILE A 19 14.59 7.65 35.64
C ILE A 19 14.90 6.28 34.99
N PHE A 20 16.20 6.14 34.73
CA PHE A 20 17.14 5.01 34.59
C PHE A 20 16.70 3.54 34.72
N GLY A 21 17.28 2.72 33.83
CA GLY A 21 17.47 1.28 34.02
C GLY A 21 18.56 0.72 33.10
N CYS A 22 19.84 0.92 33.46
CA CYS A 22 20.96 0.12 32.96
C CYS A 22 21.12 -1.12 33.85
N SER A 23 21.27 -2.31 33.27
CA SER A 23 21.93 -3.43 33.93
C SER A 23 22.63 -4.31 32.90
N ASN A 24 23.96 -4.37 33.03
CA ASN A 24 24.84 -5.29 32.33
C ASN A 24 24.97 -6.58 33.14
N GLY A 25 24.90 -7.74 32.48
CA GLY A 25 25.21 -9.05 33.05
C GLY A 25 26.03 -9.88 32.07
N VAL A 26 27.34 -9.88 32.28
CA VAL A 26 28.37 -10.67 31.60
C VAL A 26 28.38 -12.11 32.12
N LYS A 27 28.57 -13.11 31.25
CA LYS A 27 29.67 -14.13 31.30
C LYS A 27 29.43 -15.30 30.34
N THR A 28 30.41 -15.45 29.45
CA THR A 28 30.78 -16.63 28.65
C THR A 28 31.24 -17.78 29.54
N PRO A 29 31.23 -19.02 29.01
CA PRO A 29 32.44 -19.85 29.10
C PRO A 29 32.95 -20.28 27.72
N THR A 30 34.27 -20.14 27.59
CA THR A 30 35.16 -20.66 26.56
C THR A 30 35.48 -22.13 26.84
N ASP A 31 35.55 -22.97 25.80
CA ASP A 31 36.69 -23.87 25.47
C ASP A 31 36.30 -24.77 24.28
N LYS A 32 36.88 -24.51 23.10
CA LYS A 32 38.07 -25.18 22.50
C LYS A 32 37.79 -26.58 21.92
N ALA A 33 37.83 -26.66 20.59
CA ALA A 33 38.66 -27.62 19.87
C ALA A 33 38.84 -27.18 18.41
N GLU A 34 40.10 -27.03 18.04
CA GLU A 34 40.68 -26.62 16.77
C GLU A 34 41.28 -27.87 16.11
N VAL A 35 40.94 -28.19 14.85
CA VAL A 35 41.78 -29.01 13.96
C VAL A 35 41.57 -28.59 12.49
N ASN A 36 42.53 -27.80 11.99
CA ASN A 36 43.32 -27.99 10.75
C ASN A 36 42.67 -27.89 9.33
N SER A 37 43.01 -26.80 8.62
CA SER A 37 43.66 -26.65 7.28
C SER A 37 43.73 -27.88 6.34
N GLN A 38 43.66 -27.85 4.99
CA GLN A 38 43.41 -26.92 3.86
C GLN A 38 43.30 -27.81 2.56
N PRO A 39 43.42 -27.35 1.29
CA PRO A 39 42.41 -27.52 0.24
C PRO A 39 42.80 -28.52 -0.89
N SER A 40 41.83 -28.92 -1.71
CA SER A 40 42.12 -29.43 -3.07
C SER A 40 41.01 -29.11 -4.06
N THR A 41 41.43 -28.45 -5.14
CA THR A 41 40.74 -28.15 -6.39
C THR A 41 40.49 -29.40 -7.23
N ALA A 42 39.32 -29.53 -7.87
CA ALA A 42 39.19 -29.86 -9.30
C ALA A 42 37.71 -29.92 -9.76
N THR A 43 37.52 -29.39 -10.96
CA THR A 43 36.32 -29.19 -11.79
C THR A 43 35.73 -30.49 -12.38
N THR A 44 34.40 -30.56 -12.59
CA THR A 44 33.73 -30.84 -13.91
C THR A 44 32.36 -31.54 -13.79
N ALA A 45 31.34 -30.80 -14.23
CA ALA A 45 30.13 -31.12 -15.01
C ALA A 45 29.19 -32.32 -14.74
N ASN A 46 27.90 -31.92 -14.73
CA ASN A 46 26.70 -32.57 -15.28
C ASN A 46 26.25 -33.93 -14.72
N ASN A 47 25.09 -33.90 -14.03
CA ASN A 47 23.91 -34.48 -14.68
C ASN A 47 22.59 -33.88 -14.22
N THR A 48 21.83 -33.51 -15.24
CA THR A 48 20.46 -33.03 -15.30
C THR A 48 19.47 -33.94 -14.57
N THR A 49 18.64 -33.36 -13.71
CA THR A 49 17.25 -33.82 -13.52
C THR A 49 16.38 -32.59 -13.39
N THR A 50 15.90 -32.13 -14.54
CA THR A 50 14.88 -31.11 -14.69
C THR A 50 13.54 -31.62 -14.18
N ASN A 51 13.30 -31.45 -12.88
CA ASN A 51 11.94 -31.40 -12.33
C ASN A 51 11.42 -29.97 -12.49
N THR A 52 11.09 -29.60 -13.73
CA THR A 52 10.39 -28.34 -14.04
C THR A 52 8.90 -28.53 -13.76
N ASN A 53 8.55 -28.81 -12.51
CA ASN A 53 7.21 -28.53 -12.01
C ASN A 53 7.26 -27.11 -11.44
N VAL A 54 7.35 -26.13 -12.34
CA VAL A 54 7.12 -24.73 -11.98
C VAL A 54 5.61 -24.61 -11.82
N ASP A 55 5.14 -25.02 -10.64
CA ASP A 55 3.89 -24.52 -10.08
C ASP A 55 4.06 -22.99 -10.06
N THR A 56 3.53 -22.32 -11.09
CA THR A 56 3.47 -20.87 -11.16
C THR A 56 2.40 -20.43 -10.19
N LYS A 57 2.69 -20.60 -8.90
CA LYS A 57 1.91 -20.11 -7.77
C LYS A 57 1.93 -18.60 -7.85
N THR A 58 1.03 -18.08 -8.67
CA THR A 58 0.82 -16.66 -8.83
C THR A 58 0.18 -16.20 -7.54
N ASP A 59 0.92 -15.40 -6.77
CA ASP A 59 0.47 -14.91 -5.48
C ASP A 59 -0.89 -14.23 -5.65
N LYS A 60 -1.92 -14.81 -5.02
CA LYS A 60 -3.30 -14.31 -5.06
C LYS A 60 -3.58 -13.53 -3.79
N ILE A 61 -3.76 -12.22 -3.93
CA ILE A 61 -4.18 -11.35 -2.83
C ILE A 61 -5.71 -11.31 -2.82
N LYS A 62 -6.31 -11.87 -1.77
CA LYS A 62 -7.77 -11.86 -1.57
C LYS A 62 -8.17 -10.72 -0.65
N PHE A 63 -9.22 -10.01 -1.02
CA PHE A 63 -9.86 -8.98 -0.22
C PHE A 63 -11.21 -9.54 0.23
N LYS A 64 -11.37 -9.70 1.54
CA LYS A 64 -12.52 -10.37 2.15
C LYS A 64 -13.41 -9.37 2.88
N THR A 65 -14.71 -9.57 2.77
CA THR A 65 -15.68 -8.91 3.65
C THR A 65 -15.46 -9.30 5.11
N GLU A 66 -16.16 -8.64 6.03
CA GLU A 66 -16.13 -8.98 7.47
C GLU A 66 -16.53 -10.43 7.75
N GLY A 67 -17.49 -10.99 6.99
CA GLY A 67 -17.90 -12.40 7.07
C GLY A 67 -16.94 -13.40 6.44
N GLY A 68 -15.79 -12.95 5.90
CA GLY A 68 -14.76 -13.82 5.35
C GLY A 68 -14.93 -14.19 3.87
N SER A 69 -16.08 -13.87 3.25
CA SER A 69 -16.31 -14.07 1.82
C SER A 69 -15.39 -13.19 0.97
N ASP A 70 -14.84 -13.77 -0.10
CA ASP A 70 -13.99 -13.05 -1.06
C ASP A 70 -14.85 -11.98 -1.78
N LEU A 71 -14.47 -10.70 -1.64
CA LEU A 71 -15.12 -9.56 -2.30
C LEU A 71 -14.51 -9.32 -3.69
N PHE A 72 -13.19 -9.37 -3.77
CA PHE A 72 -12.41 -9.35 -5.00
C PHE A 72 -11.01 -9.91 -4.74
N ALA A 73 -10.25 -10.18 -5.80
CA ALA A 73 -8.88 -10.64 -5.68
C ALA A 73 -7.98 -10.05 -6.77
N LEU A 74 -6.74 -9.75 -6.38
CA LEU A 74 -5.66 -9.45 -7.29
C LEU A 74 -4.81 -10.71 -7.48
N LYS A 75 -4.81 -11.27 -8.69
CA LYS A 75 -3.98 -12.40 -9.09
C LYS A 75 -2.71 -11.82 -9.72
N GLN A 76 -1.56 -11.97 -9.07
CA GLN A 76 -0.28 -11.57 -9.68
C GLN A 76 -0.05 -12.38 -10.95
N GLN A 77 0.70 -11.83 -11.90
CA GLN A 77 1.12 -12.49 -13.14
C GLN A 77 2.57 -12.10 -13.41
N ALA A 78 3.25 -12.81 -14.32
CA ALA A 78 4.65 -12.52 -14.65
C ALA A 78 4.86 -11.09 -15.17
N ASP A 79 3.86 -10.52 -15.87
CA ASP A 79 3.93 -9.21 -16.52
C ASP A 79 2.94 -8.18 -15.96
N GLY A 80 2.40 -8.43 -14.76
CA GLY A 80 1.44 -7.54 -14.14
C GLY A 80 0.51 -8.23 -13.15
N ALA A 81 -0.76 -7.87 -13.17
CA ALA A 81 -1.77 -8.48 -12.33
C ALA A 81 -3.16 -8.46 -12.99
N LYS A 82 -4.00 -9.41 -12.57
CA LYS A 82 -5.40 -9.50 -12.96
C LYS A 82 -6.29 -9.28 -11.74
N LEU A 83 -7.14 -8.27 -11.80
CA LEU A 83 -8.19 -8.01 -10.83
C LEU A 83 -9.46 -8.77 -11.22
N VAL A 84 -10.01 -9.53 -10.28
CA VAL A 84 -11.28 -10.25 -10.44
C VAL A 84 -12.23 -9.95 -9.28
N ASP A 85 -13.53 -10.03 -9.51
CA ASP A 85 -14.54 -9.95 -8.45
C ASP A 85 -14.63 -11.25 -7.61
N GLY A 86 -15.56 -11.28 -6.64
CA GLY A 86 -15.83 -12.45 -5.80
C GLY A 86 -16.26 -13.70 -6.57
N ASN A 87 -16.81 -13.54 -7.77
CA ASN A 87 -17.22 -14.62 -8.68
C ASN A 87 -16.11 -15.01 -9.68
N ASN A 88 -14.90 -14.48 -9.52
CA ASN A 88 -13.78 -14.59 -10.45
C ASN A 88 -14.02 -13.99 -11.84
N LYS A 89 -15.03 -13.13 -12.03
CA LYS A 89 -15.18 -12.34 -13.25
C LYS A 89 -14.06 -11.31 -13.31
N GLU A 90 -13.41 -11.22 -14.46
CA GLU A 90 -12.34 -10.25 -14.69
C GLU A 90 -12.88 -8.82 -14.72
N LEU A 91 -12.29 -7.96 -13.89
CA LEU A 91 -12.60 -6.53 -13.83
C LEU A 91 -11.53 -5.72 -14.58
N ALA A 92 -10.26 -6.05 -14.35
CA ALA A 92 -9.15 -5.40 -15.04
C ALA A 92 -7.90 -6.28 -15.16
N ARG A 93 -7.09 -5.99 -16.18
CA ARG A 93 -5.69 -6.42 -16.32
C ARG A 93 -4.80 -5.20 -16.21
N ILE A 94 -3.86 -5.24 -15.28
CA ILE A 94 -2.92 -4.18 -14.94
C ILE A 94 -1.55 -4.66 -15.40
N LYS A 95 -0.87 -3.91 -16.29
CA LYS A 95 0.44 -4.27 -16.82
C LYS A 95 1.35 -3.05 -16.91
N LEU A 96 2.65 -3.27 -16.84
CA LEU A 96 3.63 -2.25 -17.18
C LEU A 96 3.49 -1.89 -18.68
N ASP A 97 3.35 -0.61 -18.99
CA ASP A 97 3.33 -0.10 -20.38
C ASP A 97 4.73 0.32 -20.81
N LYS A 98 5.41 1.05 -19.91
CA LYS A 98 6.80 1.50 -20.02
C LYS A 98 7.31 1.84 -18.61
N PRO A 99 8.62 2.03 -18.40
CA PRO A 99 9.14 2.42 -17.08
C PRO A 99 8.37 3.61 -16.49
N GLY A 100 7.93 3.49 -15.23
CA GLY A 100 7.14 4.51 -14.55
C GLY A 100 5.68 4.65 -15.03
N ARG A 101 5.19 3.78 -15.92
CA ARG A 101 3.81 3.85 -16.42
C ARG A 101 3.15 2.49 -16.46
N ILE A 102 2.01 2.39 -15.79
CA ILE A 102 1.13 1.22 -15.80
C ILE A 102 -0.08 1.51 -16.69
N LYS A 103 -0.49 0.52 -17.47
CA LYS A 103 -1.74 0.51 -18.23
C LYS A 103 -2.70 -0.47 -17.58
N PHE A 104 -3.98 -0.10 -17.52
CA PHE A 104 -5.03 -1.02 -17.11
C PHE A 104 -6.17 -1.04 -18.12
N LYS A 105 -6.68 -2.25 -18.39
CA LYS A 105 -7.70 -2.54 -19.40
C LYS A 105 -8.74 -3.51 -18.85
N ASP A 106 -9.94 -3.52 -19.41
CA ASP A 106 -10.97 -4.47 -19.05
C ASP A 106 -10.75 -5.86 -19.68
N ALA A 107 -11.72 -6.75 -19.45
CA ALA A 107 -11.73 -8.11 -20.00
C ALA A 107 -11.89 -8.15 -21.54
N ALA A 108 -12.46 -7.11 -22.14
CA ALA A 108 -12.63 -6.95 -23.59
C ALA A 108 -11.44 -6.22 -24.26
N ASP A 109 -10.34 -6.07 -23.52
CA ASP A 109 -9.12 -5.39 -23.96
C ASP A 109 -9.26 -3.89 -24.21
N LYS A 110 -10.37 -3.28 -23.79
CA LYS A 110 -10.55 -1.83 -23.82
C LYS A 110 -9.67 -1.19 -22.76
N VAL A 111 -8.81 -0.26 -23.18
CA VAL A 111 -7.99 0.54 -22.25
C VAL A 111 -8.92 1.38 -21.38
N LEU A 112 -8.78 1.23 -20.06
CA LEU A 112 -9.52 1.99 -19.06
C LEU A 112 -8.73 3.21 -18.58
N GLY A 113 -7.39 3.12 -18.62
CA GLY A 113 -6.54 4.26 -18.32
C GLY A 113 -5.10 3.86 -18.05
N TYR A 114 -4.37 4.80 -17.46
CA TYR A 114 -2.98 4.63 -17.06
C TYR A 114 -2.73 5.19 -15.67
N VAL A 115 -1.71 4.65 -15.00
CA VAL A 115 -1.10 5.30 -13.84
C VAL A 115 0.32 5.67 -14.21
N VAL A 116 0.64 6.97 -14.13
CA VAL A 116 1.98 7.50 -14.37
C VAL A 116 2.60 7.86 -13.03
N THR A 117 3.70 7.18 -12.71
CA THR A 117 4.50 7.45 -11.51
C THR A 117 5.52 8.54 -11.82
N GLU A 118 5.52 9.58 -11.01
CA GLU A 118 6.50 10.66 -11.01
C GLU A 118 7.13 10.74 -9.62
N LYS A 119 8.13 11.63 -9.47
CA LYS A 119 8.70 11.91 -8.15
C LYS A 119 7.59 12.38 -7.21
N ASP A 120 7.42 11.65 -6.10
CA ASP A 120 6.46 11.94 -5.03
C ASP A 120 4.97 12.01 -5.49
N SER A 121 4.62 11.46 -6.66
CA SER A 121 3.22 11.45 -7.11
C SER A 121 2.86 10.34 -8.11
N TRP A 122 1.57 10.00 -8.16
CA TRP A 122 0.99 9.04 -9.10
C TRP A 122 -0.23 9.68 -9.75
N LYS A 123 -0.20 9.82 -11.07
CA LYS A 123 -1.28 10.42 -11.87
C LYS A 123 -2.12 9.34 -12.51
N LEU A 124 -3.43 9.42 -12.33
CA LEU A 124 -4.40 8.60 -13.05
C LEU A 124 -4.81 9.32 -14.32
N GLU A 125 -4.44 8.76 -15.48
CA GLU A 125 -4.78 9.30 -16.79
C GLU A 125 -5.92 8.49 -17.42
N ASN A 126 -6.78 9.18 -18.15
CA ASN A 126 -7.81 8.58 -18.98
C ASN A 126 -7.21 7.80 -20.19
N PRO A 127 -8.02 7.00 -20.92
CA PRO A 127 -7.52 6.16 -22.02
C PRO A 127 -6.85 6.95 -23.16
N ASP A 128 -7.32 8.17 -23.43
CA ASP A 128 -6.78 9.00 -24.52
C ASP A 128 -5.47 9.71 -24.16
N LYS A 129 -5.03 9.62 -22.89
CA LYS A 129 -3.81 10.22 -22.34
C LYS A 129 -3.76 11.75 -22.40
N LYS A 130 -4.90 12.39 -22.63
CA LYS A 130 -4.99 13.86 -22.74
C LYS A 130 -5.36 14.50 -21.42
N GLN A 131 -5.95 13.74 -20.49
CA GLN A 131 -6.43 14.28 -19.23
C GLN A 131 -6.03 13.41 -18.04
N THR A 132 -5.46 14.06 -17.03
CA THR A 132 -5.31 13.48 -15.70
C THR A 132 -6.62 13.62 -14.95
N SER A 133 -7.23 12.49 -14.58
CA SER A 133 -8.46 12.48 -13.78
C SER A 133 -8.19 12.79 -12.31
N TYR A 134 -7.13 12.18 -11.76
CA TYR A 134 -6.73 12.34 -10.36
C TYR A 134 -5.22 12.25 -10.17
N ILE A 135 -4.72 12.86 -9.10
CA ILE A 135 -3.30 12.81 -8.70
C ILE A 135 -3.20 12.44 -7.23
N LEU A 136 -2.56 11.32 -6.91
CA LEU A 136 -2.12 11.05 -5.55
C LEU A 136 -0.74 11.66 -5.36
N ARG A 137 -0.60 12.59 -4.42
CA ARG A 137 0.66 13.29 -4.14
C ARG A 137 1.10 13.05 -2.71
N LYS A 138 2.36 12.63 -2.55
CA LYS A 138 3.02 12.59 -1.25
C LYS A 138 3.33 14.01 -0.79
N GLN A 139 3.09 14.26 0.49
CA GLN A 139 3.36 15.53 1.16
C GLN A 139 4.56 15.36 2.09
N ASN A 140 4.99 16.46 2.69
CA ASN A 140 5.92 16.42 3.82
C ASN A 140 5.28 15.64 4.99
N ASN A 141 6.09 15.02 5.85
CA ASN A 141 5.67 14.31 7.07
C ASN A 141 4.80 13.05 6.85
N ASP A 142 5.14 12.23 5.85
CA ASP A 142 4.44 10.97 5.53
C ASP A 142 2.95 11.10 5.21
N ALA A 143 2.44 12.29 4.90
CA ALA A 143 1.05 12.50 4.50
C ALA A 143 0.86 12.41 2.98
N TYR A 144 -0.36 12.19 2.51
CA TYR A 144 -0.69 12.18 1.07
C TYR A 144 -1.98 12.94 0.81
N GLN A 145 -2.17 13.39 -0.43
CA GLN A 145 -3.39 14.05 -0.88
C GLN A 145 -3.83 13.46 -2.22
N LEU A 146 -5.12 13.24 -2.38
CA LEU A 146 -5.72 12.97 -3.68
C LEU A 146 -6.30 14.28 -4.23
N GLU A 147 -5.83 14.70 -5.39
CA GLU A 147 -6.26 15.88 -6.13
C GLU A 147 -7.12 15.45 -7.33
N ASP A 148 -8.13 16.25 -7.70
CA ASP A 148 -8.87 16.08 -8.96
C ASP A 148 -8.13 16.70 -10.17
N SER A 149 -8.74 16.62 -11.34
CA SER A 149 -8.20 17.22 -12.58
C SER A 149 -8.00 18.74 -12.52
N ALA A 150 -8.71 19.45 -11.64
CA ALA A 150 -8.55 20.88 -11.39
C ALA A 150 -7.53 21.18 -10.27
N LYS A 151 -6.80 20.15 -9.80
CA LYS A 151 -5.85 20.20 -8.67
C LYS A 151 -6.49 20.58 -7.34
N LYS A 152 -7.80 20.39 -7.21
CA LYS A 152 -8.49 20.56 -5.92
C LYS A 152 -8.31 19.29 -5.09
N ILE A 153 -7.98 19.45 -3.82
CA ILE A 153 -7.88 18.33 -2.88
C ILE A 153 -9.27 17.72 -2.72
N VAL A 154 -9.36 16.41 -2.91
CA VAL A 154 -10.56 15.60 -2.67
C VAL A 154 -10.43 14.85 -1.35
N TYR A 155 -9.26 14.24 -1.12
CA TYR A 155 -8.94 13.50 0.10
C TYR A 155 -7.56 13.84 0.64
N GLN A 156 -7.41 13.76 1.95
CA GLN A 156 -6.12 13.75 2.64
C GLN A 156 -5.94 12.41 3.34
N ILE A 157 -4.73 11.86 3.25
CA ILE A 157 -4.31 10.67 4.00
C ILE A 157 -3.36 11.10 5.12
N LYS A 158 -3.68 10.73 6.36
CA LYS A 158 -2.88 11.03 7.55
C LYS A 158 -2.44 9.73 8.24
N ARG A 159 -1.18 9.70 8.69
CA ARG A 159 -0.62 8.57 9.42
C ARG A 159 -1.15 8.53 10.86
N ARG A 160 -1.30 7.32 11.40
CA ARG A 160 -1.66 7.03 12.80
C ARG A 160 -0.76 5.94 13.36
N ASN A 161 -0.82 5.76 14.69
CA ASN A 161 -0.08 4.71 15.38
C ASN A 161 -0.50 3.30 14.91
N ASP A 162 -1.78 3.10 14.55
CA ASP A 162 -2.33 1.80 14.14
C ASP A 162 -2.69 1.70 12.64
N GLY A 163 -2.24 2.67 11.83
CA GLY A 163 -2.46 2.68 10.39
C GLY A 163 -2.63 4.08 9.80
N TRP A 164 -3.73 4.31 9.08
CA TRP A 164 -3.96 5.52 8.29
C TRP A 164 -5.42 5.97 8.33
N GLU A 165 -5.65 7.27 8.19
CA GLU A 165 -6.98 7.86 7.98
C GLU A 165 -7.07 8.53 6.63
N ILE A 166 -8.25 8.42 6.01
CA ILE A 166 -8.65 9.09 4.78
C ILE A 166 -9.77 10.06 5.18
N ILE A 167 -9.50 11.35 5.06
CA ILE A 167 -10.43 12.43 5.41
C ILE A 167 -10.79 13.24 4.17
N ASN A 168 -12.01 13.77 4.13
CA ASN A 168 -12.43 14.71 3.10
C ASN A 168 -11.96 16.15 3.42
N THR A 169 -12.28 17.08 2.53
CA THR A 169 -11.97 18.52 2.67
C THR A 169 -12.63 19.19 3.87
N ASN A 170 -13.71 18.62 4.40
CA ASN A 170 -14.38 19.08 5.62
C ASN A 170 -13.78 18.47 6.90
N ASN A 171 -12.60 17.83 6.81
CA ASN A 171 -11.96 17.08 7.90
C ASN A 171 -12.80 15.95 8.48
N GLN A 172 -13.80 15.44 7.75
CA GLN A 172 -14.60 14.31 8.17
C GLN A 172 -13.89 13.00 7.79
N LEU A 173 -13.89 12.03 8.71
CA LEU A 173 -13.39 10.70 8.47
C LEU A 173 -14.26 9.99 7.42
N VAL A 174 -13.65 9.61 6.29
CA VAL A 174 -14.30 8.81 5.25
C VAL A 174 -14.01 7.33 5.52
N TYR A 175 -12.71 6.99 5.60
CA TYR A 175 -12.25 5.65 5.93
C TYR A 175 -11.00 5.67 6.81
N ARG A 176 -10.77 4.55 7.49
CA ARG A 176 -9.54 4.22 8.21
C ARG A 176 -8.96 2.93 7.67
N VAL A 177 -7.66 2.90 7.44
CA VAL A 177 -6.90 1.66 7.27
C VAL A 177 -6.29 1.28 8.60
N LYS A 178 -6.73 0.16 9.18
CA LYS A 178 -6.18 -0.40 10.42
C LYS A 178 -5.27 -1.58 10.12
N ILE A 179 -4.13 -1.64 10.78
CA ILE A 179 -3.13 -2.69 10.63
C ILE A 179 -3.02 -3.45 11.95
N LYS A 180 -3.26 -4.76 11.93
CA LYS A 180 -3.12 -5.63 13.11
C LYS A 180 -2.68 -7.02 12.67
N ALA A 181 -1.54 -7.51 13.20
CA ALA A 181 -0.98 -8.82 12.86
C ALA A 181 -0.97 -9.06 11.33
N GLU A 182 -0.34 -8.14 10.60
CA GLU A 182 -0.21 -8.11 9.13
C GLU A 182 -1.52 -7.97 8.32
N LYS A 183 -2.68 -8.11 8.97
CA LYS A 183 -3.98 -7.86 8.38
C LYS A 183 -4.21 -6.35 8.24
N LYS A 184 -4.54 -5.93 7.02
CA LYS A 184 -4.96 -4.56 6.70
C LYS A 184 -6.47 -4.57 6.50
N SER A 185 -7.18 -3.67 7.18
CA SER A 185 -8.63 -3.58 7.14
C SER A 185 -9.05 -2.16 6.77
N LEU A 186 -9.92 -2.02 5.78
CA LEU A 186 -10.57 -0.75 5.45
C LEU A 186 -11.86 -0.66 6.26
N ILE A 187 -11.97 0.39 7.07
CA ILE A 187 -13.05 0.61 8.03
C ILE A 187 -13.71 1.94 7.68
N ASN A 188 -15.04 2.02 7.65
CA ASN A 188 -15.76 3.26 7.36
C ASN A 188 -15.93 4.15 8.61
N GLY A 189 -16.54 5.34 8.44
CA GLY A 189 -16.85 6.27 9.53
C GLY A 189 -17.72 5.67 10.67
N SER A 190 -18.53 4.65 10.37
CA SER A 190 -19.35 3.91 11.35
C SER A 190 -18.60 2.77 12.04
N GLN A 191 -17.27 2.68 11.90
CA GLN A 191 -16.41 1.63 12.44
C GLN A 191 -16.66 0.21 11.90
N LYS A 192 -17.41 0.08 10.79
CA LYS A 192 -17.63 -1.21 10.12
C LYS A 192 -16.48 -1.54 9.18
N THR A 193 -15.98 -2.77 9.22
CA THR A 193 -15.00 -3.25 8.23
C THR A 193 -15.69 -3.45 6.89
N ILE A 194 -15.24 -2.74 5.86
CA ILE A 194 -15.75 -2.91 4.48
C ILE A 194 -15.10 -4.16 3.86
N PHE A 195 -13.77 -4.23 3.90
CA PHE A 195 -13.02 -5.42 3.56
C PHE A 195 -11.64 -5.41 4.23
N SER A 196 -10.97 -6.56 4.16
CA SER A 196 -9.64 -6.74 4.70
C SER A 196 -8.81 -7.70 3.86
N THR A 197 -7.50 -7.63 4.00
CA THR A 197 -6.57 -8.55 3.36
C THR A 197 -5.41 -8.88 4.29
N LYS A 198 -4.82 -10.07 4.11
CA LYS A 198 -3.51 -10.44 4.63
C LYS A 198 -2.59 -10.56 3.43
N SER A 199 -1.73 -9.57 3.22
CA SER A 199 -0.82 -9.52 2.06
C SER A 199 0.34 -8.58 2.30
N ALA A 200 1.36 -8.72 1.46
CA ALA A 200 2.54 -7.86 1.44
C ALA A 200 2.29 -6.47 0.84
N LEU A 201 1.06 -6.12 0.43
CA LEU A 201 0.75 -4.76 -0.05
C LEU A 201 1.18 -3.73 0.99
N SER A 202 1.86 -2.67 0.57
CA SER A 202 2.24 -1.60 1.47
C SER A 202 0.99 -0.95 2.10
N PRO A 203 1.06 -0.46 3.35
CA PRO A 203 -0.07 0.21 3.97
C PRO A 203 -0.63 1.37 3.14
N ILE A 204 0.25 2.16 2.51
CA ILE A 204 -0.16 3.28 1.66
C ILE A 204 -0.74 2.85 0.31
N ALA A 205 -0.27 1.74 -0.27
CA ALA A 205 -0.95 1.17 -1.44
C ALA A 205 -2.39 0.75 -1.08
N PHE A 206 -2.59 0.18 0.11
CA PHE A 206 -3.90 -0.26 0.56
C PHE A 206 -4.87 0.90 0.83
N THR A 207 -4.41 2.10 1.21
CA THR A 207 -5.30 3.27 1.37
C THR A 207 -5.94 3.71 0.05
N CYS A 208 -5.29 3.45 -1.09
CA CYS A 208 -5.84 3.79 -2.40
C CYS A 208 -7.20 3.08 -2.67
N LEU A 209 -7.45 1.96 -1.99
CA LEU A 209 -8.71 1.20 -2.10
C LEU A 209 -9.87 1.84 -1.32
N GLY A 210 -9.62 2.93 -0.58
CA GLY A 210 -10.62 3.72 0.14
C GLY A 210 -11.01 5.03 -0.57
N PHE A 211 -10.49 5.31 -1.76
CA PHE A 211 -10.93 6.46 -2.55
C PHE A 211 -12.21 6.12 -3.32
N ASP A 212 -13.36 6.33 -2.71
CA ASP A 212 -14.67 6.02 -3.28
C ASP A 212 -15.08 6.88 -4.49
N VAL A 213 -14.35 7.97 -4.78
CA VAL A 213 -14.45 8.71 -6.05
C VAL A 213 -13.86 7.96 -7.25
N LEU A 214 -13.08 6.90 -6.99
CA LEU A 214 -12.45 6.06 -8.02
C LEU A 214 -13.23 4.75 -8.18
N THR A 215 -13.28 4.24 -9.41
CA THR A 215 -13.74 2.88 -9.70
C THR A 215 -12.81 1.84 -9.08
N ARG A 216 -13.25 0.58 -8.93
CA ARG A 216 -12.44 -0.47 -8.32
C ARG A 216 -11.16 -0.75 -9.14
N GLU A 217 -11.29 -0.67 -10.45
CA GLU A 217 -10.23 -0.82 -11.43
C GLU A 217 -9.16 0.26 -11.24
N GLU A 218 -9.57 1.53 -11.12
CA GLU A 218 -8.68 2.67 -10.87
C GLU A 218 -8.02 2.59 -9.48
N GLN A 219 -8.81 2.27 -8.44
CA GLN A 219 -8.30 2.05 -7.08
C GLN A 219 -7.19 1.01 -7.07
N MET A 220 -7.39 -0.12 -7.76
CA MET A 220 -6.42 -1.21 -7.79
C MET A 220 -5.21 -0.87 -8.67
N ALA A 221 -5.40 -0.21 -9.80
CA ALA A 221 -4.30 0.25 -10.64
C ALA A 221 -3.40 1.24 -9.88
N LEU A 222 -4.00 2.19 -9.17
CA LEU A 222 -3.28 3.13 -8.32
C LEU A 222 -2.57 2.42 -7.16
N ALA A 223 -3.28 1.53 -6.44
CA ALA A 223 -2.68 0.74 -5.35
C ALA A 223 -1.49 -0.09 -5.86
N TYR A 224 -1.59 -0.69 -7.03
CA TYR A 224 -0.52 -1.47 -7.64
C TYR A 224 0.70 -0.58 -7.96
N ALA A 225 0.49 0.58 -8.58
CA ALA A 225 1.56 1.54 -8.88
C ALA A 225 2.28 2.05 -7.62
N VAL A 226 1.51 2.43 -6.59
CA VAL A 226 2.04 2.88 -5.29
C VAL A 226 2.82 1.76 -4.61
N ASN A 227 2.34 0.52 -4.72
CA ASN A 227 3.03 -0.63 -4.14
C ASN A 227 4.38 -0.90 -4.80
N LEU A 228 4.48 -0.77 -6.13
CA LEU A 228 5.73 -0.99 -6.87
C LEU A 228 6.85 -0.03 -6.47
N THR A 229 6.52 1.20 -6.07
CA THR A 229 7.53 2.17 -5.60
C THR A 229 7.65 2.22 -4.08
N GLY A 230 6.90 1.38 -3.35
CA GLY A 230 6.86 1.38 -1.89
C GLY A 230 6.28 2.66 -1.28
N GLY A 231 5.51 3.44 -2.05
CA GLY A 231 5.01 4.76 -1.64
C GLY A 231 6.11 5.83 -1.54
N LYS A 232 7.22 5.63 -2.25
CA LYS A 232 8.30 6.61 -2.39
C LYS A 232 8.32 7.19 -3.79
#